data_AF-A0A6N8YQQ2-F1
#
_entry.id   AF-A0A6N8YQQ2-F1
#
_cell.length_a   1.000
_cell.length_b   1.000
_cell.length_c   1.000
_cell.angle_alpha   90.00
_cell.angle_beta   90.00
_cell.angle_gamma   90.00
#
_symmetry.space_group_name_H-M   'P 1'
#
loop_
_entity.id
_entity.type
_entity.pdbx_description
1 polymer ?
#
loop_
_entity_poly.entity_id
_entity_poly.type
_entity_poly.pdbx_seq_one_letter_code
_entity_poly.pdbx_strand_id
1 'polypeptide(L)'
;MENQQNPTDTKKVALTPRQTLALPYIAATASLSAGARAARIHRSTLHQWMTDPNFRAELERLRKDAESLARVELQGLVLKSISTLAELLEDPDPKVRATAVRAALSNAL
;
A
#
# COMPACT_ATOMS: atom_id res chain seq x y z
N MET A 1 6.37 -33.32 44.23
CA MET A 1 7.42 -32.80 43.33
C MET A 1 6.80 -32.73 41.95
N GLU A 2 6.70 -31.65 41.22
CA GLU A 2 6.71 -30.21 41.46
C GLU A 2 6.02 -29.63 40.22
N ASN A 3 5.24 -28.58 40.42
CA ASN A 3 4.60 -27.83 39.36
C ASN A 3 5.66 -27.22 38.42
N GLN A 4 5.42 -27.23 37.11
CA GLN A 4 5.99 -26.24 36.20
C GLN A 4 5.14 -26.10 34.92
N GLN A 5 3.97 -25.47 35.10
CA GLN A 5 3.50 -24.51 34.11
C GLN A 5 4.61 -23.50 33.86
N ASN A 6 5.03 -23.32 32.60
CA ASN A 6 5.79 -22.14 32.21
C ASN A 6 4.88 -21.23 31.35
N PRO A 7 4.50 -20.03 31.84
CA PRO A 7 3.54 -19.14 31.21
C PRO A 7 4.26 -18.04 30.41
N THR A 8 4.10 -18.01 29.08
CA THR A 8 4.04 -16.80 28.24
C THR A 8 4.00 -17.22 26.77
N ASP A 9 2.93 -17.91 26.37
CA ASP A 9 2.55 -17.83 24.96
C ASP A 9 1.95 -16.44 24.76
N THR A 10 2.77 -15.54 24.22
CA THR A 10 2.50 -14.11 24.04
C THR A 10 1.20 -13.96 23.28
N LYS A 11 0.10 -13.79 24.01
CA LYS A 11 -1.23 -13.58 23.44
C LYS A 11 -1.15 -12.31 22.60
N LYS A 12 -0.96 -12.44 21.28
CA LYS A 12 -1.20 -11.36 20.32
C LYS A 12 -2.61 -10.89 20.62
N VAL A 13 -2.77 -9.75 21.27
CA VAL A 13 -4.08 -9.23 21.62
C VAL A 13 -4.75 -8.91 20.30
N ALA A 14 -5.72 -9.76 19.92
CA ALA A 14 -6.40 -9.65 18.65
C ALA A 14 -7.19 -8.34 18.61
N LEU A 15 -7.15 -7.66 17.47
CA LEU A 15 -7.97 -6.48 17.23
C LEU A 15 -9.44 -6.79 17.52
N THR A 16 -10.13 -5.82 18.12
CA THR A 16 -11.58 -5.92 18.27
C THR A 16 -12.25 -5.94 16.89
N PRO A 17 -13.42 -6.57 16.74
CA PRO A 17 -14.14 -6.60 15.46
C PRO A 17 -14.35 -5.21 14.85
N ARG A 18 -14.61 -4.21 15.70
CA ARG A 18 -14.79 -2.82 15.29
C ARG A 18 -13.50 -2.20 14.74
N GLN A 19 -12.34 -2.51 15.33
CA GLN A 19 -11.04 -2.07 14.83
C GLN A 19 -10.71 -2.73 13.50
N THR A 20 -10.94 -4.04 13.37
CA THR A 20 -10.71 -4.81 12.14
C THR A 20 -11.53 -4.25 10.97
N LEU A 21 -12.81 -3.94 11.20
CA LEU A 21 -13.68 -3.35 10.17
C LEU A 21 -13.26 -1.94 9.77
N ALA A 22 -12.71 -1.16 10.70
CA ALA A 22 -12.28 0.22 10.44
C ALA A 22 -10.92 0.32 9.73
N LEU A 23 -10.03 -0.66 9.96
CA LEU A 23 -8.63 -0.62 9.52
C LEU A 23 -8.45 -0.32 8.04
N PRO A 24 -9.14 -0.99 7.10
CA PRO A 24 -8.94 -0.75 5.66
C PRO A 24 -9.24 0.70 5.25
N TYR A 25 -10.31 1.28 5.81
CA TYR A 25 -10.69 2.67 5.54
C TYR A 25 -9.66 3.66 6.09
N ILE A 26 -9.04 3.36 7.23
CA ILE A 26 -8.01 4.21 7.82
C ILE A 26 -6.70 4.08 7.02
N ALA A 27 -6.32 2.85 6.66
CA ALA A 27 -5.12 2.54 5.89
C ALA A 27 -5.11 3.26 4.54
N ALA A 28 -6.27 3.35 3.88
CA ALA A 28 -6.45 4.01 2.58
C ALA A 28 -6.36 5.55 2.61
N THR A 29 -6.12 6.17 3.76
CA THR A 29 -6.15 7.64 3.89
C THR A 29 -4.83 8.23 4.38
N ALA A 30 -4.53 9.43 3.88
CA ALA A 30 -3.29 10.15 4.18
C ALA A 30 -3.23 10.76 5.61
N SER A 31 -4.34 10.83 6.34
CA SER A 31 -4.36 11.40 7.70
C SER A 31 -5.34 10.68 8.62
N LEU A 32 -5.05 10.68 9.92
CA LEU A 32 -5.95 10.11 10.94
C LEU A 32 -7.34 10.77 10.92
N SER A 33 -7.39 12.08 10.66
CA SER A 33 -8.67 12.79 10.55
C SER A 33 -9.51 12.33 9.36
N ALA A 34 -8.87 12.04 8.22
CA ALA A 34 -9.56 11.46 7.07
C ALA A 34 -9.96 10.00 7.34
N GLY A 35 -9.09 9.21 7.95
CA GLY A 35 -9.35 7.82 8.31
C GLY A 35 -10.51 7.67 9.29
N ALA A 36 -10.61 8.53 10.31
CA ALA A 36 -11.75 8.54 11.23
C ALA A 36 -13.07 8.81 10.50
N ARG A 37 -13.10 9.78 9.58
CA ARG A 37 -14.29 10.05 8.75
C ARG A 37 -14.63 8.88 7.84
N ALA A 38 -13.64 8.32 7.15
CA ALA A 38 -13.81 7.20 6.23
C ALA A 38 -14.36 5.95 6.95
N ALA A 39 -13.82 5.65 8.14
CA ALA A 39 -14.28 4.57 8.99
C ALA A 39 -15.56 4.90 9.79
N ARG A 40 -16.12 6.10 9.65
CA ARG A 40 -17.30 6.59 10.38
C ARG A 40 -17.17 6.45 11.90
N ILE A 41 -16.00 6.77 12.43
CA ILE A 41 -15.71 6.80 13.88
C ILE A 41 -15.32 8.22 14.32
N HIS A 42 -15.49 8.50 15.62
CA HIS A 42 -15.04 9.76 16.17
C HIS A 42 -13.50 9.82 16.22
N ARG A 43 -12.93 11.02 16.05
CA ARG A 43 -11.46 11.20 16.08
C ARG A 43 -10.86 10.74 17.40
N SER A 44 -11.51 11.01 18.53
CA SER A 44 -11.03 10.56 19.85
C SER A 44 -10.94 9.03 19.95
N THR A 45 -11.88 8.29 19.35
CA THR A 45 -11.83 6.82 19.28
C THR A 45 -10.60 6.35 18.52
N LEU A 46 -10.31 6.97 17.36
CA LEU A 46 -9.11 6.62 16.60
C LEU A 46 -7.83 6.98 17.37
N HIS A 47 -7.79 8.13 18.03
CA HIS A 47 -6.65 8.50 18.88
C HIS A 47 -6.43 7.50 20.01
N GLN A 48 -7.49 7.02 20.66
CA GLN A 48 -7.40 5.99 21.68
C GLN A 48 -6.86 4.67 21.10
N TRP A 49 -7.37 4.22 19.95
CA TRP A 49 -6.86 3.01 19.29
C TRP A 49 -5.38 3.13 18.89
N MET A 50 -4.94 4.33 18.50
CA MET A 50 -3.53 4.58 18.19
C MET A 50 -2.61 4.49 19.41
N THR A 51 -3.12 4.46 20.64
CA THR A 51 -2.30 4.15 21.82
C THR A 51 -2.00 2.66 21.94
N ASP A 52 -2.83 1.79 21.35
CA ASP A 52 -2.61 0.34 21.34
C ASP A 52 -1.50 0.00 20.32
N PRO A 53 -0.38 -0.60 20.76
CA PRO A 53 0.70 -0.99 19.86
C PRO A 53 0.26 -2.04 18.82
N ASN A 54 -0.69 -2.93 19.15
CA ASN A 54 -1.17 -3.94 18.21
C ASN A 54 -1.95 -3.31 17.05
N PHE A 55 -2.82 -2.34 17.37
CA PHE A 55 -3.56 -1.59 16.35
C PHE A 55 -2.64 -0.79 15.44
N ARG A 56 -1.63 -0.11 16.01
CA ARG A 56 -0.62 0.61 15.22
C ARG A 56 0.15 -0.32 14.30
N ALA A 57 0.61 -1.45 14.81
CA ALA A 57 1.39 -2.41 14.04
C ALA A 57 0.57 -2.96 12.84
N GLU A 58 -0.69 -3.30 13.06
CA GLU A 58 -1.55 -3.83 11.99
C GLU A 58 -1.92 -2.75 10.95
N LEU A 59 -2.18 -1.51 11.38
CA LEU A 59 -2.40 -0.40 10.46
C LEU A 59 -1.17 -0.14 9.57
N GLU A 60 0.01 -0.16 10.18
CA GLU A 60 1.27 0.01 9.44
C GLU A 60 1.53 -1.16 8.49
N ARG A 61 1.24 -2.40 8.91
CA ARG A 61 1.32 -3.58 8.06
C ARG A 61 0.45 -3.42 6.80
N LEU A 62 -0.82 -3.05 6.96
CA LEU A 62 -1.72 -2.83 5.82
C LEU A 62 -1.22 -1.73 4.87
N ARG A 63 -0.65 -0.65 5.41
CA ARG A 63 -0.08 0.42 4.58
C ARG A 63 1.13 -0.04 3.78
N LYS A 64 2.04 -0.78 4.41
CA LYS A 64 3.21 -1.37 3.73
C LYS A 64 2.81 -2.37 2.66
N ASP A 65 1.81 -3.20 2.93
CA ASP A 65 1.28 -4.14 1.93
C ASP A 65 0.73 -3.41 0.71
N ALA A 66 -0.08 -2.36 0.93
CA ALA A 66 -0.63 -1.54 -0.14
C ALA A 66 0.47 -0.80 -0.94
N GLU A 67 1.46 -0.26 -0.25
CA GLU A 67 2.60 0.41 -0.88
C GLU A 67 3.46 -0.57 -1.70
N SER A 68 3.66 -1.79 -1.20
CA SER A 68 4.36 -2.86 -1.92
C SER A 68 3.62 -3.24 -3.20
N LEU A 69 2.30 -3.40 -3.12
CA LEU A 69 1.48 -3.68 -4.30
C LEU A 69 1.55 -2.55 -5.32
N ALA A 70 1.41 -1.30 -4.87
CA ALA A 70 1.49 -0.13 -5.75
C ALA A 70 2.85 -0.03 -6.45
N ARG A 71 3.95 -0.37 -5.77
CA ARG A 71 5.29 -0.44 -6.39
C ARG A 71 5.37 -1.50 -7.48
N VAL A 72 4.82 -2.70 -7.25
CA VAL A 72 4.81 -3.78 -8.23
C VAL A 72 4.02 -3.35 -9.48
N GLU A 73 2.84 -2.76 -9.29
CA GLU A 73 2.03 -2.25 -10.40
C GLU A 73 2.75 -1.15 -11.19
N LEU A 74 3.41 -0.22 -10.49
CA LEU A 74 4.18 0.83 -11.14
C LEU A 74 5.34 0.26 -11.98
N GLN A 75 6.06 -0.73 -11.45
CA GLN A 75 7.11 -1.43 -12.20
C GLN A 75 6.55 -2.14 -13.44
N GLY A 76 5.38 -2.78 -13.31
CA GLY A 76 4.66 -3.39 -14.43
C GLY A 76 4.29 -2.37 -15.52
N LEU A 77 3.83 -1.18 -15.12
CA LEU A 77 3.54 -0.09 -16.05
C LEU A 77 4.79 0.41 -16.77
N VAL A 78 5.92 0.55 -16.08
CA VAL A 78 7.20 0.92 -16.70
C VAL A 78 7.60 -0.10 -17.77
N LEU A 79 7.54 -1.39 -17.47
CA LEU A 79 7.85 -2.45 -18.44
C LEU A 79 6.91 -2.39 -19.64
N LYS A 80 5.60 -2.23 -19.39
CA LYS A 80 4.61 -2.06 -20.47
C LYS A 80 4.90 -0.85 -21.35
N SER A 81 5.27 0.28 -20.76
CA SER A 81 5.63 1.50 -21.50
C SER A 81 6.85 1.28 -22.40
N ILE A 82 7.86 0.55 -21.93
CA ILE A 82 9.03 0.20 -22.75
C ILE A 82 8.61 -0.70 -23.93
N SER A 83 7.79 -1.73 -23.69
CA SER A 83 7.29 -2.60 -24.76
C SER A 83 6.46 -1.82 -25.79
N THR A 84 5.55 -0.96 -25.33
CA THR A 84 4.77 -0.09 -26.23
C THR A 84 5.68 0.84 -27.02
N LEU A 85 6.74 1.40 -26.41
CA LEU A 85 7.71 2.21 -27.14
C LEU A 85 8.43 1.40 -28.22
N ALA A 86 8.83 0.16 -27.92
CA ALA A 86 9.45 -0.74 -28.89
C ALA A 86 8.52 -1.07 -30.06
N GLU A 87 7.22 -1.31 -29.80
CA GLU A 87 6.21 -1.52 -30.84
C GLU A 87 6.06 -0.28 -31.74
N LEU A 88 6.01 0.92 -31.16
CA LEU A 88 5.87 2.17 -31.91
C LEU A 88 7.10 2.51 -32.79
N LEU A 89 8.27 1.96 -32.47
CA LEU A 89 9.47 2.10 -33.33
C LEU A 89 9.33 1.31 -34.64
N GLU A 90 8.47 0.30 -34.68
CA GLU A 90 8.19 -0.55 -35.86
C GLU A 90 6.87 -0.16 -36.56
N ASP A 91 6.18 0.90 -36.11
CA ASP A 91 4.88 1.33 -36.65
C ASP A 91 5.00 1.69 -38.14
N PRO A 92 4.04 1.34 -39.02
CA PRO A 92 4.13 1.66 -40.45
C PRO A 92 4.12 3.16 -40.77
N ASP A 93 3.53 4.01 -39.94
CA ASP A 93 3.51 5.47 -40.13
C ASP A 93 4.87 6.10 -39.74
N PRO A 94 5.61 6.70 -40.70
CA PRO A 94 6.87 7.37 -40.42
C PRO A 94 6.78 8.47 -39.34
N LYS A 95 5.63 9.14 -39.19
CA LYS A 95 5.42 10.19 -38.17
C LYS A 95 5.36 9.60 -36.76
N VAL A 96 4.73 8.43 -36.61
CA VAL A 96 4.67 7.70 -35.34
C VAL A 96 6.07 7.23 -34.95
N ARG A 97 6.79 6.57 -35.87
CA ARG A 97 8.18 6.15 -35.63
C ARG A 97 9.10 7.30 -35.26
N ALA A 98 9.06 8.42 -36.00
CA ALA A 98 9.88 9.58 -35.69
C ALA A 98 9.61 10.15 -34.28
N THR A 99 8.37 10.07 -33.81
CA THR A 99 7.99 10.50 -32.46
C THR A 99 8.50 9.51 -31.41
N ALA A 100 8.38 8.21 -31.65
CA ALA A 100 8.92 7.17 -30.78
C ALA A 100 10.45 7.26 -30.64
N VAL A 101 11.18 7.45 -31.75
CA VAL A 101 12.64 7.65 -31.74
C VAL A 101 13.04 8.85 -30.88
N ARG A 102 12.36 10.00 -31.04
CA ARG A 102 12.64 11.18 -30.20
C ARG A 102 12.39 10.90 -28.72
N ALA A 103 11.30 10.22 -28.39
CA ALA A 103 10.98 9.85 -27.01
C ALA A 103 12.06 8.91 -26.43
N ALA A 104 12.51 7.91 -27.19
CA ALA A 104 13.57 7.00 -26.76
C ALA A 104 14.89 7.73 -26.48
N LEU A 105 15.33 8.60 -27.41
CA LEU A 105 16.58 9.35 -27.26
C LEU A 105 16.55 10.32 -26.07
N SER A 106 15.39 10.94 -25.81
CA SER A 106 15.24 11.90 -24.69
C SER A 106 15.27 11.25 -23.31
N ASN A 107 15.02 9.93 -23.22
CA ASN A 107 15.05 9.18 -21.96
C ASN A 107 16.39 8.43 -21.77
N ALA A 108 17.27 8.42 -22.77
CA ALA A 108 18.55 7.69 -22.74
C ALA A 108 19.78 8.58 -22.46
N LEU A 109 19.60 9.91 -22.48
CA LEU A 109 20.62 10.93 -22.23
C LEU A 109 20.28 11.72 -20.96
#